data_AF-A0A383DQY8-F1
#
_entry.id   AF-A0A383DQY8-F1
#
_cell.length_a   1.000
_cell.length_b   1.000
_cell.length_c   1.000
_cell.angle_alpha   90.00
_cell.angle_beta   90.00
_cell.angle_gamma   90.00
#
_symmetry.space_group_name_H-M   'P 1'
#
loop_
_entity.id
_entity.type
_entity.pdbx_description
1 polymer ?
#
loop_
_entity_poly.entity_id
_entity_poly.type
_entity_poly.pdbx_seq_one_letter_code
_entity_poly.pdbx_strand_id
1 'polypeptide(L)'
;DSLALPTVTEEEAINIIKGKLKTQNIDISNLPIDFRNITDHNVRIDQNLRFKKELTLNNEPIIDQGVFAAVFGNQLGFYGLFLDVQENWEREFLKHDIMFLLTSYLCLILFILSMLFGLFYLINNSITGKKLISWKLISILLTSVIFIFINDYVNSISVIKTWYWGNTSWLVYWLENIGKNLPDIAQLCFYVTIPTACAYLINPAIKNIFSQQSLKLFSSDAFISSLATLGAMF
;
A
#
# COMPACT_ATOMS: atom_id res chain seq x y z
N ASP A 1 18.64 -6.67 42.24
CA ASP A 1 17.71 -7.44 41.40
C ASP A 1 18.26 -7.59 40.00
N SER A 2 18.39 -8.84 39.55
CA SER A 2 18.80 -9.17 38.19
C SER A 2 17.60 -8.94 37.26
N LEU A 3 17.78 -8.17 36.18
CA LEU A 3 16.78 -7.94 35.12
C LEU A 3 16.57 -9.16 34.20
N ALA A 4 17.14 -10.33 34.55
CA ALA A 4 16.99 -11.53 33.75
C ALA A 4 15.53 -12.03 33.79
N LEU A 5 14.91 -12.09 32.61
CA LEU A 5 13.60 -12.69 32.41
C LEU A 5 13.78 -14.21 32.26
N PRO A 6 12.76 -15.02 32.60
CA PRO A 6 12.85 -16.47 32.51
C PRO A 6 13.11 -16.91 31.07
N THR A 7 14.06 -17.81 30.88
CA THR A 7 14.39 -18.43 29.60
C THR A 7 14.18 -19.94 29.68
N VAL A 8 13.93 -20.57 28.53
CA VAL A 8 13.72 -22.02 28.45
C VAL A 8 14.64 -22.64 27.42
N THR A 9 14.89 -23.93 27.60
CA THR A 9 15.60 -24.76 26.62
C THR A 9 14.76 -24.98 25.36
N GLU A 10 15.37 -25.45 24.28
CA GLU A 10 14.64 -25.73 23.04
C GLU A 10 13.57 -26.80 23.18
N GLU A 11 13.85 -27.84 23.94
CA GLU A 11 12.88 -28.89 24.22
C GLU A 11 11.66 -28.35 24.98
N GLU A 12 11.89 -27.50 25.98
CA GLU A 12 10.82 -26.81 26.71
C GLU A 12 10.04 -25.84 25.81
N ALA A 13 10.70 -25.09 24.94
CA ALA A 13 10.03 -24.22 23.97
C ALA A 13 9.13 -25.02 23.02
N ILE A 14 9.61 -26.15 22.48
CA ILE A 14 8.81 -27.05 21.64
C ILE A 14 7.59 -27.55 22.41
N ASN A 15 7.75 -27.95 23.67
CA ASN A 15 6.65 -28.44 24.50
C ASN A 15 5.62 -27.34 24.80
N ILE A 16 6.07 -26.11 25.07
CA ILE A 16 5.20 -24.94 25.24
C ILE A 16 4.38 -24.71 23.97
N ILE A 17 5.02 -24.71 22.80
CA ILE A 17 4.33 -24.48 21.52
C ILE A 17 3.32 -25.61 21.27
N LYS A 18 3.72 -26.88 21.33
CA LYS A 18 2.82 -28.02 21.11
C LYS A 18 1.64 -27.99 22.07
N GLY A 19 1.89 -27.74 23.35
CA GLY A 19 0.85 -27.67 24.38
C GLY A 19 -0.14 -26.55 24.12
N LYS A 20 0.34 -25.33 23.82
CA LYS A 20 -0.51 -24.15 23.60
C LYS A 20 -1.28 -24.24 22.27
N LEU A 21 -0.64 -24.64 21.19
CA LEU A 21 -1.31 -24.79 19.88
C LEU A 21 -2.39 -25.88 19.91
N LYS A 22 -2.16 -26.96 20.66
CA LYS A 22 -3.19 -28.00 20.87
C LYS A 22 -4.46 -27.44 21.52
N THR A 23 -4.35 -26.48 22.44
CA THR A 23 -5.53 -25.81 23.03
C THR A 23 -6.33 -24.96 22.04
N GLN A 24 -5.75 -24.65 20.88
CA GLN A 24 -6.37 -23.89 19.80
C GLN A 24 -6.79 -24.79 18.62
N ASN A 25 -6.88 -26.11 18.83
CA ASN A 25 -7.17 -27.11 17.80
C ASN A 25 -6.15 -27.16 16.64
N ILE A 26 -4.90 -26.74 16.88
CA ILE A 26 -3.81 -26.84 15.92
C ILE A 26 -2.88 -27.97 16.40
N ASP A 27 -3.01 -29.15 15.80
CA ASP A 27 -2.17 -30.29 16.14
C ASP A 27 -0.89 -30.30 15.31
N ILE A 28 0.21 -29.93 15.96
CA ILE A 28 1.56 -29.95 15.38
C ILE A 28 2.45 -31.07 15.95
N SER A 29 1.88 -31.98 16.73
CA SER A 29 2.62 -32.98 17.52
C SER A 29 3.61 -33.80 16.69
N ASN A 30 3.21 -34.13 15.45
CA ASN A 30 3.93 -35.01 14.53
C ASN A 30 4.52 -34.27 13.31
N LEU A 31 4.51 -32.94 13.30
CA LEU A 31 5.05 -32.19 12.17
C LEU A 31 6.57 -32.07 12.31
N PRO A 32 7.35 -32.34 11.24
CA PRO A 32 8.77 -32.09 11.26
C PRO A 32 9.05 -30.58 11.36
N ILE A 33 10.16 -30.25 12.02
CA ILE A 33 10.64 -28.88 12.15
C ILE A 33 11.68 -28.65 11.05
N ASP A 34 11.44 -27.67 10.19
CA ASP A 34 12.29 -27.34 9.05
C ASP A 34 13.12 -26.06 9.28
N PHE A 35 12.76 -25.24 10.27
CA PHE A 35 13.50 -24.04 10.62
C PHE A 35 13.56 -23.78 12.13
N ARG A 36 14.73 -23.33 12.57
CA ARG A 36 15.07 -23.00 13.96
C ARG A 36 15.86 -21.70 13.98
N ASN A 37 15.47 -20.78 14.84
CA ASN A 37 16.24 -19.56 15.07
C ASN A 37 16.15 -19.14 16.53
N ILE A 38 17.30 -18.89 17.14
CA ILE A 38 17.43 -18.47 18.53
C ILE A 38 17.90 -17.02 18.54
N THR A 39 17.25 -16.19 19.35
CA THR A 39 17.61 -14.79 19.53
C THR A 39 17.92 -14.54 20.99
N ASP A 40 19.18 -14.20 21.27
CA ASP A 40 19.63 -13.82 22.61
C ASP A 40 19.55 -12.31 22.78
N HIS A 41 18.73 -11.86 23.72
CA HIS A 41 18.53 -10.46 24.07
C HIS A 41 19.37 -10.02 25.29
N ASN A 42 20.35 -10.82 25.73
CA ASN A 42 21.14 -10.72 26.96
C ASN A 42 20.34 -10.91 28.27
N VAL A 43 19.08 -10.47 28.29
CA VAL A 43 18.16 -10.61 29.43
C VAL A 43 17.17 -11.75 29.26
N ARG A 44 17.03 -12.28 28.04
CA ARG A 44 16.18 -13.44 27.71
C ARG A 44 16.62 -14.09 26.40
N ILE A 45 16.24 -15.34 26.23
CA ILE A 45 16.41 -16.11 25.00
C ILE A 45 15.02 -16.33 24.40
N ASP A 46 14.86 -15.93 23.15
CA ASP A 46 13.66 -16.15 22.36
C ASP A 46 13.94 -17.23 21.31
N GLN A 47 12.98 -18.11 21.09
CA GLN A 47 13.12 -19.23 20.18
C GLN A 47 12.00 -19.23 19.15
N ASN A 48 12.39 -19.23 17.88
CA ASN A 48 11.48 -19.26 16.74
C ASN A 48 11.62 -20.60 16.03
N LEU A 49 10.49 -21.26 15.84
CA LEU A 49 10.40 -22.60 15.28
C LEU A 49 9.37 -22.62 14.16
N ARG A 50 9.65 -23.40 13.11
CA ARG A 50 8.74 -23.63 12.01
C ARG A 50 8.49 -25.12 11.86
N PHE A 51 7.22 -25.49 11.82
CA PHE A 51 6.77 -26.84 11.59
C PHE A 51 6.18 -26.91 10.18
N LYS A 52 6.61 -27.87 9.37
CA LYS A 52 6.19 -27.95 7.97
C LYS A 52 5.61 -29.32 7.65
N LYS A 53 4.53 -29.36 6.88
CA LYS A 53 3.95 -30.61 6.38
C LYS A 53 3.42 -30.42 4.97
N GLU A 54 3.71 -31.40 4.13
CA GLU A 54 3.17 -31.48 2.79
C GLU A 54 1.67 -31.84 2.83
N LEU A 55 0.85 -31.05 2.14
CA LEU A 55 -0.55 -31.36 1.87
C LEU A 55 -0.67 -31.98 0.48
N THR A 56 -1.24 -33.19 0.44
CA THR A 56 -1.46 -33.93 -0.80
C THR A 56 -2.94 -34.01 -1.13
N LEU A 57 -3.27 -33.98 -2.42
CA LEU A 57 -4.59 -34.35 -2.96
C LEU A 57 -4.36 -35.38 -4.04
N ASN A 58 -5.09 -36.50 -3.97
CA ASN A 58 -4.93 -37.62 -4.90
C ASN A 58 -3.48 -38.13 -5.00
N ASN A 59 -2.73 -38.13 -3.89
CA ASN A 59 -1.32 -38.49 -3.81
C ASN A 59 -0.35 -37.58 -4.59
N GLU A 60 -0.81 -36.40 -5.01
CA GLU A 60 0.05 -35.36 -5.57
C GLU A 60 0.26 -34.22 -4.54
N PRO A 61 1.50 -33.73 -4.36
CA PRO A 61 1.78 -32.61 -3.47
C PRO A 61 1.18 -31.33 -4.05
N ILE A 62 0.26 -30.70 -3.31
CA ILE A 62 -0.36 -29.44 -3.74
C ILE A 62 0.40 -28.25 -3.16
N ILE A 63 0.60 -28.28 -1.84
CA ILE A 63 1.04 -27.11 -1.09
C ILE A 63 1.60 -27.56 0.25
N ASP A 64 2.58 -26.85 0.76
CA ASP A 64 3.09 -27.12 2.08
C ASP A 64 2.35 -26.26 3.11
N GLN A 65 1.89 -26.87 4.19
CA GLN A 65 1.40 -26.14 5.35
C GLN A 65 2.54 -25.90 6.32
N GLY A 66 2.77 -24.63 6.65
CA GLY A 66 3.72 -24.20 7.65
C GLY A 66 3.04 -23.64 8.89
N VAL A 67 3.58 -23.95 10.07
CA VAL A 67 3.22 -23.33 11.34
C VAL A 67 4.48 -22.67 11.89
N PHE A 68 4.50 -21.34 11.90
CA PHE A 68 5.57 -20.57 12.53
C PHE A 68 5.13 -20.22 13.95
N ALA A 69 5.99 -20.46 14.94
CA ALA A 69 5.68 -20.13 16.33
C ALA A 69 6.94 -19.67 17.05
N ALA A 70 6.78 -18.77 18.01
CA ALA A 70 7.87 -18.38 18.88
C ALA A 70 7.51 -18.38 20.35
N VAL A 71 8.52 -18.73 21.14
CA VAL A 71 8.53 -18.61 22.59
C VAL A 71 9.43 -17.44 22.95
N PHE A 72 8.88 -16.47 23.67
CA PHE A 72 9.64 -15.34 24.21
C PHE A 72 9.93 -15.60 25.68
N GLY A 73 11.20 -15.85 26.01
CA GLY A 73 11.58 -16.33 27.32
C GLY A 73 10.95 -17.69 27.65
N ASN A 74 9.83 -17.70 28.37
CA ASN A 74 9.11 -18.91 28.79
C ASN A 74 7.62 -18.94 28.38
N GLN A 75 7.18 -18.02 27.52
CA GLN A 75 5.79 -17.92 27.08
C GLN A 75 5.67 -17.98 25.57
N LEU A 76 4.58 -18.57 25.06
CA LEU A 76 4.24 -18.48 23.65
C LEU A 76 3.98 -17.00 23.31
N GLY A 77 4.84 -16.42 22.48
CA GLY A 77 4.77 -15.01 22.08
C GLY A 77 3.89 -14.81 20.85
N PHE A 78 4.12 -15.59 19.80
CA PHE A 78 3.28 -15.57 18.60
C PHE A 78 3.18 -16.97 17.99
N TYR A 79 2.15 -17.16 17.18
CA TYR A 79 2.10 -18.22 16.18
C TYR A 79 1.36 -17.73 14.93
N GLY A 80 1.68 -18.33 13.79
CA GLY A 80 1.05 -18.06 12.50
C GLY A 80 0.98 -19.32 11.66
N LEU A 81 -0.15 -19.52 11.00
CA LEU A 81 -0.35 -20.56 9.99
C LEU A 81 -0.11 -19.94 8.63
N PHE A 82 0.67 -20.60 7.77
CA PHE A 82 0.88 -20.19 6.40
C PHE A 82 0.83 -21.39 5.47
N LEU A 83 0.47 -21.13 4.23
CA LEU A 83 0.59 -22.07 3.14
C LEU A 83 1.79 -21.62 2.31
N ASP A 84 2.81 -22.47 2.25
CA ASP A 84 4.00 -22.28 1.46
C ASP A 84 3.70 -22.76 0.03
N VAL A 85 3.47 -21.78 -0.83
CA VAL A 85 3.08 -22.00 -2.22
C VAL A 85 4.32 -22.45 -2.99
N GLN A 86 4.16 -23.46 -3.85
CA GLN A 86 5.28 -24.01 -4.61
C GLN A 86 5.99 -22.92 -5.44
N GLU A 87 7.32 -22.92 -5.42
CA GLU A 87 8.18 -21.93 -6.11
C GLU A 87 7.85 -21.78 -7.60
N ASN A 88 7.38 -22.86 -8.24
CA ASN A 88 7.01 -22.84 -9.67
C ASN A 88 5.76 -21.98 -9.92
N TRP A 89 4.78 -22.05 -9.04
CA TRP A 89 3.58 -21.22 -9.12
C TRP A 89 3.92 -19.75 -8.84
N GLU A 90 4.78 -19.48 -7.85
CA GLU A 90 5.22 -18.11 -7.54
C GLU A 90 5.99 -17.50 -8.71
N ARG A 91 6.87 -18.28 -9.37
CA ARG A 91 7.57 -17.85 -10.59
C ARG A 91 6.64 -17.54 -11.74
N GLU A 92 5.56 -18.30 -11.91
CA GLU A 92 4.57 -18.07 -12.97
C GLU A 92 3.69 -16.86 -12.66
N PHE A 93 3.24 -16.70 -11.41
CA PHE A 93 2.45 -15.57 -10.95
C PHE A 93 3.21 -14.24 -11.00
N LEU A 94 4.49 -14.24 -10.59
CA LEU A 94 5.37 -13.05 -10.63
C LEU A 94 6.01 -12.82 -12.00
N LYS A 95 5.67 -13.62 -13.01
CA LYS A 95 6.22 -13.45 -14.34
C LYS A 95 5.74 -12.11 -14.89
N HIS A 96 6.69 -11.23 -15.19
CA HIS A 96 6.43 -9.94 -15.82
C HIS A 96 6.18 -10.14 -17.32
N ASP A 97 5.09 -10.83 -17.65
CA ASP A 97 4.70 -11.08 -19.02
C ASP A 97 4.03 -9.85 -19.66
N ILE A 98 3.72 -9.96 -20.95
CA ILE A 98 3.06 -8.88 -21.70
C ILE A 98 1.73 -8.49 -21.04
N MET A 99 1.02 -9.44 -20.43
CA MET A 99 -0.25 -9.17 -19.77
C MET A 99 -0.04 -8.29 -18.53
N PHE A 100 0.93 -8.65 -17.68
CA PHE A 100 1.34 -7.83 -16.53
C PHE A 100 1.76 -6.43 -16.95
N LEU A 101 2.51 -6.30 -18.04
CA LEU A 101 2.94 -5.00 -18.57
C LEU A 101 1.75 -4.15 -19.05
N LEU A 102 0.79 -4.78 -19.73
CA LEU A 102 -0.43 -4.14 -20.20
C LEU A 102 -1.39 -3.77 -19.07
N THR A 103 -1.49 -4.57 -18.00
CA THR A 103 -2.41 -4.26 -16.88
C THR A 103 -1.79 -3.26 -15.90
N SER A 104 -0.49 -3.37 -15.62
CA SER A 104 0.18 -2.60 -14.58
C SER A 104 0.69 -1.25 -15.09
N TYR A 105 1.19 -1.17 -16.34
CA TYR A 105 1.87 0.04 -16.83
C TYR A 105 1.16 0.75 -17.98
N LEU A 106 0.24 0.10 -18.71
CA LEU A 106 -0.47 0.77 -19.82
C LEU A 106 -1.27 1.98 -19.35
N CYS A 107 -1.96 1.87 -18.20
CA CYS A 107 -2.70 3.00 -17.63
C CYS A 107 -1.79 4.18 -17.31
N LEU A 108 -0.59 3.92 -16.78
CA LEU A 108 0.41 4.96 -16.49
C LEU A 108 0.96 5.58 -17.78
N ILE A 109 1.25 4.78 -18.80
CA ILE A 109 1.73 5.26 -20.11
C ILE A 109 0.66 6.14 -20.77
N LEU A 110 -0.59 5.69 -20.79
CA LEU A 110 -1.72 6.48 -21.32
C LEU A 110 -1.91 7.78 -20.56
N PHE A 111 -1.73 7.75 -19.23
CA PHE A 111 -1.80 8.95 -18.40
C PHE A 111 -0.69 9.95 -18.75
N ILE A 112 0.57 9.51 -18.83
CA ILE A 112 1.71 10.37 -19.21
C ILE A 112 1.50 10.97 -20.60
N LEU A 113 1.07 10.16 -21.57
CA LEU A 113 0.77 10.65 -22.92
C LEU A 113 -0.35 11.68 -22.89
N SER A 114 -1.42 11.45 -22.13
CA SER A 114 -2.52 12.41 -21.99
C SER A 114 -2.08 13.75 -21.38
N MET A 115 -1.18 13.72 -20.40
CA MET A 115 -0.56 14.90 -19.78
C MET A 115 0.29 15.69 -20.79
N LEU A 116 1.12 14.99 -21.58
CA LEU A 116 1.94 15.61 -22.63
C LEU A 116 1.06 16.26 -23.72
N PHE A 117 0.02 15.58 -24.18
CA PHE A 117 -0.93 16.14 -25.15
C PHE A 117 -1.71 17.32 -24.58
N GLY A 118 -2.16 17.22 -23.32
CA GLY A 118 -2.84 18.31 -22.62
C GLY A 118 -1.96 19.55 -22.49
N LEU A 119 -0.70 19.39 -22.09
CA LEU A 119 0.27 20.47 -22.02
C LEU A 119 0.56 21.09 -23.38
N PHE A 120 0.81 20.27 -24.40
CA PHE A 120 1.04 20.77 -25.77
C PHE A 120 -0.15 21.57 -26.28
N TYR A 121 -1.38 21.07 -26.06
CA TYR A 121 -2.61 21.77 -26.43
C TYR A 121 -2.78 23.11 -25.68
N LEU A 122 -2.48 23.13 -24.37
CA LEU A 122 -2.54 24.33 -23.54
C LEU A 122 -1.50 25.38 -23.97
N ILE A 123 -0.26 24.96 -24.24
CA ILE A 123 0.83 25.83 -24.71
C ILE A 123 0.50 26.41 -26.08
N ASN A 124 0.11 25.57 -27.05
CA ASN A 124 -0.21 26.02 -28.41
C ASN A 124 -1.42 26.98 -28.42
N ASN A 125 -2.45 26.73 -27.61
CA ASN A 125 -3.58 27.66 -27.51
C ASN A 125 -3.23 28.97 -26.80
N SER A 126 -2.29 28.95 -25.85
CA SER A 126 -1.87 30.15 -25.12
C SER A 126 -0.93 31.03 -25.95
N ILE A 127 0.01 30.44 -26.68
CA ILE A 127 1.01 31.16 -27.48
C ILE A 127 0.44 31.61 -28.83
N THR A 128 -0.20 30.68 -29.56
CA THR A 128 -0.59 30.89 -30.96
C THR A 128 -2.02 31.41 -31.06
N GLY A 129 -2.92 30.90 -30.21
CA GLY A 129 -4.35 31.25 -30.24
C GLY A 129 -4.78 32.38 -29.30
N LYS A 130 -3.96 32.76 -28.31
CA LYS A 130 -4.33 33.65 -27.19
C LYS A 130 -5.67 33.28 -26.54
N LYS A 131 -6.02 31.98 -26.52
CA LYS A 131 -7.29 31.50 -25.97
C LYS A 131 -7.16 31.32 -24.46
N LEU A 132 -8.24 31.58 -23.73
CA LEU A 132 -8.36 31.25 -22.31
C LEU A 132 -8.22 29.73 -22.12
N ILE A 133 -7.51 29.35 -21.05
CA ILE A 133 -7.33 27.94 -20.68
C ILE A 133 -8.70 27.28 -20.44
N SER A 134 -8.89 26.10 -21.02
CA SER A 134 -10.11 25.32 -20.85
C SER A 134 -10.07 24.55 -19.52
N TRP A 135 -10.76 25.10 -18.51
CA TRP A 135 -10.98 24.43 -17.23
C TRP A 135 -11.66 23.06 -17.36
N LYS A 136 -12.41 22.83 -18.44
CA LYS A 136 -13.00 21.52 -18.76
C LYS A 136 -11.92 20.46 -19.02
N LEU A 137 -10.84 20.81 -19.72
CA LEU A 137 -9.74 19.87 -20.00
C LEU A 137 -9.02 19.47 -18.70
N ILE A 138 -8.77 20.44 -17.83
CA ILE A 138 -8.10 20.22 -16.53
C ILE A 138 -8.96 19.33 -15.63
N SER A 139 -10.27 19.60 -15.58
CA SER A 139 -11.22 18.78 -14.82
C SER A 139 -11.28 17.34 -15.35
N ILE A 140 -11.25 17.14 -16.67
CA ILE A 140 -11.19 15.80 -17.28
C ILE A 140 -9.89 15.07 -16.88
N LEU A 141 -8.74 15.76 -16.93
CA LEU A 141 -7.46 15.18 -16.54
C LEU A 141 -7.44 14.79 -15.06
N LEU A 142 -7.91 15.66 -14.16
CA LEU A 142 -8.01 15.35 -12.72
C LEU A 142 -8.94 14.16 -12.45
N THR A 143 -10.09 14.12 -13.14
CA THR A 143 -11.04 13.00 -13.01
C THR A 143 -10.42 11.69 -13.52
N SER A 144 -9.60 11.75 -14.58
CA SER A 144 -8.93 10.57 -15.12
C SER A 144 -7.88 9.98 -14.18
N VAL A 145 -7.14 10.83 -13.45
CA VAL A 145 -6.20 10.40 -12.40
C VAL A 145 -6.92 9.63 -11.30
N ILE A 146 -8.02 10.21 -10.80
CA ILE A 146 -8.83 9.60 -9.74
C ILE A 146 -9.39 8.25 -10.21
N PHE A 147 -9.87 8.17 -11.46
CA PHE A 147 -10.43 6.95 -12.03
C PHE A 147 -9.40 5.82 -12.14
N ILE A 148 -8.19 6.11 -12.63
CA ILE A 148 -7.10 5.11 -12.72
C ILE A 148 -6.78 4.56 -11.34
N PHE A 149 -6.70 5.42 -10.34
CA PHE A 149 -6.37 5.01 -8.98
C PHE A 149 -7.46 4.14 -8.34
N ILE A 150 -8.73 4.50 -8.51
CA ILE A 150 -9.84 3.67 -8.04
C ILE A 150 -9.80 2.29 -8.71
N ASN A 151 -9.54 2.24 -10.01
CA ASN A 151 -9.47 0.98 -10.74
C ASN A 151 -8.32 0.08 -10.24
N ASP A 152 -7.15 0.65 -10.01
CA ASP A 152 -5.99 -0.06 -9.45
C ASP A 152 -6.26 -0.58 -8.03
N TYR A 153 -6.86 0.25 -7.18
CA TYR A 153 -7.27 -0.15 -5.83
C TYR A 153 -8.30 -1.28 -5.85
N VAL A 154 -9.30 -1.21 -6.74
CA VAL A 154 -10.33 -2.25 -6.90
C VAL A 154 -9.71 -3.57 -7.35
N ASN A 155 -8.78 -3.54 -8.31
CA ASN A 155 -8.07 -4.74 -8.76
C ASN A 155 -7.22 -5.37 -7.65
N SER A 156 -6.75 -4.55 -6.71
CA SER A 156 -5.94 -4.98 -5.57
C SER A 156 -6.75 -5.55 -4.41
N ILE A 157 -8.08 -5.42 -4.40
CA ILE A 157 -8.95 -5.84 -3.28
C ILE A 157 -8.74 -7.31 -2.89
N SER A 158 -8.57 -8.21 -3.87
CA SER A 158 -8.38 -9.65 -3.61
C SER A 158 -7.09 -9.92 -2.83
N VAL A 159 -6.01 -9.23 -3.17
CA VAL A 159 -4.70 -9.31 -2.49
C VAL A 159 -4.76 -8.62 -1.14
N ILE A 160 -5.35 -7.42 -1.06
CA ILE A 160 -5.49 -6.69 0.20
C ILE A 160 -6.22 -7.56 1.25
N LYS A 161 -7.28 -8.27 0.87
CA LYS A 161 -7.99 -9.19 1.79
C LYS A 161 -7.09 -10.24 2.44
N THR A 162 -6.06 -10.73 1.75
CA THR A 162 -5.18 -11.78 2.27
C THR A 162 -4.18 -11.24 3.30
N TRP A 163 -4.00 -9.92 3.36
CA TRP A 163 -3.16 -9.24 4.34
C TRP A 163 -3.91 -8.78 5.60
N TYR A 164 -5.13 -9.29 5.84
CA TYR A 164 -5.85 -9.04 7.07
C TYR A 164 -5.45 -10.04 8.16
N TRP A 165 -4.78 -9.54 9.20
CA TRP A 165 -4.20 -10.38 10.26
C TRP A 165 -5.08 -10.43 11.53
N GLY A 166 -6.28 -9.83 11.50
CA GLY A 166 -7.21 -9.83 12.63
C GLY A 166 -6.87 -8.88 13.80
N ASN A 167 -5.78 -8.11 13.68
CA ASN A 167 -5.32 -7.19 14.72
C ASN A 167 -6.24 -5.97 14.92
N THR A 168 -7.01 -5.60 13.90
CA THR A 168 -7.96 -4.49 13.90
C THR A 168 -9.31 -4.98 13.40
N SER A 169 -10.40 -4.26 13.69
CA SER A 169 -11.72 -4.63 13.15
C SER A 169 -11.72 -4.56 11.62
N TRP A 170 -12.54 -5.38 10.97
CA TRP A 170 -12.64 -5.42 9.50
C TRP A 170 -12.89 -4.05 8.87
N LEU A 171 -13.78 -3.25 9.48
CA LEU A 171 -14.06 -1.90 9.02
C LEU A 171 -12.84 -0.98 9.13
N VAL A 172 -12.13 -1.03 10.27
CA VAL A 172 -10.92 -0.23 10.51
C VAL A 172 -9.82 -0.60 9.54
N TYR A 173 -9.63 -1.89 9.27
CA TYR A 173 -8.66 -2.38 8.29
C TYR A 173 -8.88 -1.78 6.89
N TRP A 174 -10.12 -1.74 6.42
CA TRP A 174 -10.44 -1.11 5.14
C TRP A 174 -10.24 0.40 5.15
N LEU A 175 -10.66 1.08 6.21
CA LEU A 175 -10.48 2.53 6.34
C LEU A 175 -9.00 2.92 6.35
N GLU A 176 -8.15 2.16 7.03
CA GLU A 176 -6.70 2.37 7.03
C GLU A 176 -6.09 2.16 5.64
N ASN A 177 -6.49 1.10 4.92
CA ASN A 177 -5.98 0.86 3.58
C ASN A 177 -6.46 1.89 2.55
N ILE A 178 -7.69 2.39 2.65
CA ILE A 178 -8.15 3.51 1.83
C ILE A 178 -7.35 4.77 2.20
N GLY A 179 -7.22 5.04 3.50
CA GLY A 179 -6.54 6.22 4.03
C GLY A 179 -5.07 6.31 3.61
N LYS A 180 -4.34 5.19 3.62
CA LYS A 180 -2.93 5.12 3.19
C LYS A 180 -2.70 5.49 1.73
N ASN A 181 -3.71 5.35 0.89
CA ASN A 181 -3.64 5.64 -0.53
C ASN A 181 -4.03 7.10 -0.90
N LEU A 182 -4.68 7.83 0.01
CA LEU A 182 -5.07 9.23 -0.21
C LEU A 182 -3.90 10.19 -0.48
N PRO A 183 -2.74 10.08 0.21
CA PRO A 183 -1.58 10.94 -0.06
C PRO A 183 -1.06 10.81 -1.50
N ASP A 184 -1.04 9.60 -2.06
CA ASP A 184 -0.54 9.35 -3.41
C ASP A 184 -1.46 9.98 -4.48
N ILE A 185 -2.77 9.90 -4.27
CA ILE A 185 -3.77 10.60 -5.11
C ILE A 185 -3.54 12.11 -5.05
N ALA A 186 -3.39 12.66 -3.85
CA ALA A 186 -3.18 14.09 -3.66
C ALA A 186 -1.90 14.59 -4.35
N GLN A 187 -0.81 13.82 -4.23
CA GLN A 187 0.48 14.13 -4.86
C GLN A 187 0.37 14.15 -6.40
N LEU A 188 -0.31 13.17 -7.00
CA LEU A 188 -0.53 13.11 -8.44
C LEU A 188 -1.41 14.26 -8.94
N CYS A 189 -2.48 14.61 -8.23
CA CYS A 189 -3.28 15.79 -8.53
C CYS A 189 -2.43 17.07 -8.47
N PHE A 190 -1.48 17.15 -7.53
CA PHE A 190 -0.54 18.26 -7.44
C PHE A 190 0.36 18.39 -8.68
N TYR A 191 0.83 17.26 -9.22
CA TYR A 191 1.61 17.23 -10.47
C TYR A 191 0.82 17.64 -11.72
N VAL A 192 -0.51 17.50 -11.74
CA VAL A 192 -1.36 18.06 -12.79
C VAL A 192 -1.56 19.57 -12.60
N THR A 193 -1.67 20.00 -11.34
CA THR A 193 -2.03 21.38 -10.99
C THR A 193 -0.89 22.37 -11.22
N ILE A 194 0.36 22.02 -10.88
CA ILE A 194 1.52 22.92 -11.05
C ILE A 194 1.75 23.33 -12.52
N PRO A 195 1.88 22.40 -13.48
CA PRO A 195 2.14 22.76 -14.88
C PRO A 195 0.98 23.56 -15.49
N THR A 196 -0.25 23.24 -15.07
CA THR A 196 -1.46 23.95 -15.46
C THR A 196 -1.46 25.39 -14.95
N ALA A 197 -1.10 25.60 -13.68
CA ALA A 197 -0.97 26.93 -13.09
C ALA A 197 0.15 27.73 -13.78
N CYS A 198 1.30 27.13 -14.05
CA CYS A 198 2.38 27.76 -14.80
C CYS A 198 1.95 28.17 -16.21
N ALA A 199 1.25 27.29 -16.94
CA ALA A 199 0.71 27.60 -18.26
C ALA A 199 -0.32 28.73 -18.23
N TYR A 200 -1.14 28.80 -17.17
CA TYR A 200 -2.08 29.89 -16.94
C TYR A 200 -1.34 31.22 -16.76
N LEU A 201 -0.36 31.28 -15.85
CA LEU A 201 0.37 32.51 -15.55
C LEU A 201 1.18 33.08 -16.73
N ILE A 202 1.62 32.23 -17.66
CA ILE A 202 2.39 32.64 -18.85
C ILE A 202 1.46 33.10 -20.00
N ASN A 203 0.15 32.86 -19.93
CA ASN A 203 -0.77 33.16 -21.02
C ASN A 203 -0.97 34.70 -21.20
N PRO A 204 -0.60 35.26 -22.36
CA PRO A 204 -0.64 36.71 -22.60
C PRO A 204 -2.06 37.28 -22.74
N ALA A 205 -3.09 36.44 -22.88
CA ALA A 205 -4.50 36.86 -22.90
C ALA A 205 -5.04 37.19 -21.50
N ILE A 206 -4.32 36.80 -20.45
CA ILE A 206 -4.67 37.09 -19.08
C ILE A 206 -4.28 38.55 -18.78
N LYS A 207 -5.30 39.41 -18.68
CA LYS A 207 -5.15 40.81 -18.24
C LYS A 207 -4.42 40.85 -16.90
N ASN A 208 -3.14 41.22 -16.93
CA ASN A 208 -2.32 41.74 -15.82
C ASN A 208 -2.79 41.31 -14.40
N ILE A 209 -2.88 39.99 -14.15
CA ILE A 209 -3.26 39.45 -12.83
C ILE A 209 -2.15 39.75 -11.79
N PHE A 210 -0.96 40.11 -12.24
CA PHE A 210 0.13 40.59 -11.40
C PHE A 210 0.12 42.12 -11.20
N SER A 211 -0.98 42.82 -11.51
CA SER A 211 -1.15 44.17 -10.99
C SER A 211 -1.21 44.13 -9.46
N GLN A 212 -0.62 45.11 -8.76
CA GLN A 212 -0.67 45.17 -7.29
C GLN A 212 -2.10 45.08 -6.73
N GLN A 213 -3.09 45.55 -7.49
CA GLN A 213 -4.50 45.52 -7.13
C GLN A 213 -5.09 44.10 -7.16
N SER A 214 -4.81 43.36 -8.22
CA SER A 214 -5.25 41.96 -8.39
C SER A 214 -4.61 41.05 -7.33
N LEU A 215 -3.32 41.23 -7.06
CA LEU A 215 -2.55 40.43 -6.11
C LEU A 215 -3.06 40.60 -4.66
N LYS A 216 -3.50 41.81 -4.30
CA LYS A 216 -4.09 42.12 -3.00
C LYS A 216 -5.48 41.49 -2.80
N LEU A 217 -6.26 41.38 -3.88
CA LEU A 217 -7.60 40.79 -3.86
C LEU A 217 -7.53 39.25 -3.78
N PHE A 218 -6.72 38.63 -4.64
CA PHE A 218 -6.57 37.17 -4.66
C PHE A 218 -5.85 36.61 -3.42
N SER A 219 -4.89 37.32 -2.84
CA SER A 219 -4.22 36.86 -1.61
C SER A 219 -5.15 36.85 -0.40
N SER A 220 -6.02 37.86 -0.28
CA SER A 220 -7.08 37.91 0.75
C SER A 220 -8.04 36.73 0.61
N ASP A 221 -8.56 36.50 -0.60
CA ASP A 221 -9.55 35.45 -0.84
C ASP A 221 -8.96 34.05 -0.72
N ALA A 222 -7.72 33.84 -1.18
CA ALA A 222 -7.01 32.56 -1.01
C ALA A 222 -6.71 32.27 0.46
N PHE A 223 -6.33 33.30 1.24
CA PHE A 223 -6.10 33.17 2.67
C PHE A 223 -7.40 32.83 3.43
N ILE A 224 -8.49 33.53 3.16
CA ILE A 224 -9.81 33.25 3.77
C ILE A 224 -10.31 31.87 3.36
N SER A 225 -10.14 31.48 2.10
CA SER A 225 -10.51 30.13 1.62
C SER A 225 -9.68 29.04 2.32
N SER A 226 -8.37 29.24 2.49
CA SER A 226 -7.52 28.30 3.23
C SER A 226 -7.92 28.18 4.71
N LEU A 227 -8.30 29.29 5.35
CA LEU A 227 -8.78 29.33 6.74
C LEU A 227 -10.17 28.70 6.88
N ALA A 228 -11.06 28.89 5.92
CA ALA A 228 -12.38 28.26 5.90
C ALA A 228 -12.26 26.76 5.69
N THR A 229 -11.31 26.32 4.86
CA THR A 229 -11.06 24.89 4.63
C THR A 229 -10.43 24.23 5.87
N LEU A 230 -9.53 24.92 6.57
CA LEU A 230 -8.98 24.47 7.85
C LEU A 230 -10.04 24.47 8.97
N GLY A 231 -10.90 25.49 9.02
CA GLY A 231 -11.99 25.58 10.00
C GLY A 231 -13.12 24.57 9.76
N ALA A 232 -13.27 24.05 8.54
CA ALA A 232 -14.17 22.95 8.23
C ALA A 232 -13.56 21.57 8.58
N MET A 233 -12.27 21.50 8.92
CA MET A 233 -11.58 20.29 9.36
C MET A 233 -11.47 20.19 10.90
N PHE A 234 -12.04 21.15 11.65
CA PHE A 234 -12.20 21.13 13.11
C PHE A 234 -13.68 21.21 13.50
#